data_AF-A0AAW2NI58-F1
#
_entry.id   AF-A0AAW2NI58-F1
#
_cell.length_a   1.000
_cell.length_b   1.000
_cell.length_c   1.000
_cell.angle_alpha   90.00
_cell.angle_beta   90.00
_cell.angle_gamma   90.00
#
_symmetry.space_group_name_H-M   'P 1'
#
loop_
_entity.id
_entity.type
_entity.pdbx_description
1 polymer ?
#
loop_
_entity_poly.entity_id
_entity_poly.type
_entity_poly.pdbx_seq_one_letter_code
_entity_poly.pdbx_strand_id
1 'polypeptide(L)' 'MAGLGENSGPNSSLSLPNSYDAVVLGGTFDRLHDGHRQFLKAAAVLARDRVLVGVCDGPMLTKKQVLIV' A
#
# COMPACT_ATOMS: atom_id res chain seq x y z
N MET A 1 -18.69 -13.22 21.24
CA MET A 1 -19.26 -12.08 21.95
C MET A 1 -19.27 -10.90 20.98
N ALA A 2 -20.47 -10.52 20.49
CA ALA A 2 -20.84 -9.41 19.57
C ALA A 2 -20.02 -9.25 18.26
N GLY A 3 -20.58 -9.27 17.04
CA GLY A 3 -21.92 -8.91 16.58
C GLY A 3 -21.96 -7.45 16.18
N LEU A 4 -21.71 -7.12 14.89
CA LEU A 4 -22.19 -5.91 14.22
C LEU A 4 -22.37 -6.23 12.73
N GLY A 5 -23.61 -6.07 12.25
CA GLY A 5 -23.90 -6.05 10.83
C GLY A 5 -23.49 -4.70 10.23
N GLU A 6 -23.09 -4.74 8.96
CA GLU A 6 -22.90 -3.55 8.15
C GLU A 6 -23.72 -3.67 6.86
N ASN A 7 -24.42 -2.58 6.60
CA ASN A 7 -25.47 -2.37 5.61
C ASN A 7 -24.86 -2.19 4.22
N SER A 8 -25.38 -2.93 3.23
CA SER A 8 -24.91 -2.97 1.85
C SER A 8 -25.06 -1.61 1.13
N GLY A 9 -23.98 -0.82 1.12
CA GLY A 9 -23.70 0.28 0.18
C GLY A 9 -22.76 -0.16 -0.96
N PRO A 10 -22.63 0.59 -2.06
CA PRO A 10 -22.32 0.06 -3.39
C PRO A 10 -20.96 -0.64 -3.43
N ASN A 11 -21.00 -1.96 -3.59
CA ASN A 11 -19.96 -2.89 -4.04
C ASN A 11 -18.56 -2.30 -4.29
N SER A 12 -17.88 -1.84 -3.23
CA SER A 12 -16.42 -1.90 -3.23
C SER A 12 -16.11 -3.27 -2.65
N SER A 13 -15.69 -4.21 -3.50
CA SER A 13 -15.16 -5.49 -3.03
C SER A 13 -13.84 -5.20 -2.30
N LEU A 14 -13.94 -4.67 -1.09
CA LEU A 14 -12.80 -4.53 -0.21
C LEU A 14 -12.35 -5.96 0.09
N SER A 15 -11.17 -6.31 -0.39
CA SER A 15 -10.56 -7.59 -0.09
C SER A 15 -10.46 -7.71 1.43
N LEU A 16 -10.94 -8.84 1.94
CA LEU A 16 -10.83 -9.16 3.35
C LEU A 16 -9.35 -9.12 3.77
N PRO A 17 -9.03 -8.89 5.05
CA PRO A 17 -7.66 -8.98 5.52
C PRO A 17 -7.02 -10.32 5.12
N ASN A 18 -5.71 -10.30 4.82
CA ASN A 18 -4.94 -11.47 4.41
C ASN A 18 -5.48 -12.18 3.14
N SER A 19 -6.07 -11.43 2.21
CA SER A 19 -6.62 -11.97 0.94
C SER A 19 -5.55 -12.50 -0.04
N TYR A 20 -4.29 -12.11 0.12
CA TYR A 20 -3.20 -12.47 -0.80
C TYR A 20 -2.00 -13.01 -0.06
N ASP A 21 -1.40 -14.12 -0.51
CA ASP A 21 -0.18 -14.68 0.10
C ASP A 21 0.97 -13.65 0.12
N ALA A 22 1.11 -12.89 -0.98
CA ALA A 22 2.05 -11.79 -1.07
C ALA A 22 1.44 -10.58 -1.77
N VAL A 23 1.84 -9.38 -1.34
CA VAL A 23 1.55 -8.11 -2.02
C VAL A 23 2.87 -7.51 -2.52
N VAL A 24 2.90 -7.07 -3.77
CA VAL A 24 4.08 -6.45 -4.38
C VAL A 24 3.77 -5.00 -4.74
N LEU A 25 4.58 -4.09 -4.22
CA LEU A 25 4.49 -2.66 -4.47
C LEU A 25 5.78 -2.16 -5.15
N GLY A 26 5.68 -1.07 -5.90
CA GLY A 26 6.82 -0.42 -6.53
C GLY A 26 6.70 1.10 -6.46
N GLY A 27 7.81 1.79 -6.29
CA GLY A 27 7.83 3.25 -6.28
C GLY A 27 9.19 3.81 -5.91
N THR A 28 9.31 5.13 -5.89
CA THR A 28 10.55 5.82 -5.49
C THR A 28 10.68 5.93 -3.98
N PHE A 29 9.55 5.93 -3.24
CA PHE A 29 9.48 6.07 -1.79
C PHE A 29 10.29 7.28 -1.25
N ASP A 30 10.35 8.36 -2.03
CA ASP A 30 11.09 9.57 -1.67
C ASP A 30 10.51 10.21 -0.41
N ARG A 31 11.41 10.70 0.46
CA ARG A 31 11.05 11.43 1.69
C ARG A 31 9.93 10.72 2.47
N LEU A 32 10.14 9.46 2.85
CA LEU A 32 9.18 8.63 3.60
C LEU A 32 8.31 9.46 4.56
N HIS A 33 7.06 9.67 4.16
CA HIS A 33 6.08 10.51 4.85
C HIS A 33 4.78 9.71 5.04
N ASP A 34 3.78 10.31 5.68
CA ASP A 34 2.55 9.61 6.07
C ASP A 34 1.78 8.96 4.90
N GLY A 35 1.96 9.45 3.68
CA GLY A 35 1.39 8.84 2.48
C GLY A 35 1.93 7.43 2.25
N HIS A 36 3.26 7.25 2.33
CA HIS A 36 3.88 5.93 2.23
C HIS A 36 3.48 5.03 3.41
N ARG A 37 3.37 5.58 4.62
CA ARG A 37 2.92 4.81 5.79
C ARG A 37 1.52 4.25 5.59
N GLN A 38 0.57 5.07 5.12
CA GLN A 38 -0.80 4.61 4.87
C GLN A 38 -0.85 3.58 3.75
N PHE A 39 -0.06 3.77 2.69
CA PHE A 39 0.03 2.83 1.58
C PHE A 39 0.58 1.45 2.01
N LEU A 40 1.68 1.45 2.78
CA LEU A 40 2.26 0.21 3.34
C LEU A 40 1.32 -0.46 4.35
N LYS A 41 0.58 0.31 5.15
CA LYS A 41 -0.43 -0.22 6.08
C LYS A 41 -1.54 -0.96 5.32
N ALA A 42 -2.04 -0.40 4.22
CA ALA A 42 -3.04 -1.06 3.39
C ALA A 42 -2.49 -2.37 2.79
N ALA A 43 -1.26 -2.35 2.26
CA ALA A 43 -0.62 -3.56 1.74
C ALA A 43 -0.43 -4.64 2.81
N ALA A 44 -0.04 -4.26 4.03
CA ALA A 44 0.11 -5.19 5.15
C ALA A 44 -1.23 -5.80 5.61
N VAL A 45 -2.35 -5.06 5.50
CA VAL A 45 -3.68 -5.62 5.79
C VAL A 45 -4.08 -6.67 4.75
N LEU A 46 -3.69 -6.47 3.49
CA LEU A 46 -4.05 -7.36 2.39
C LEU A 46 -3.14 -8.59 2.26
N ALA A 47 -1.88 -8.48 2.68
CA ALA A 47 -0.89 -9.54 2.62
C ALA A 47 -1.01 -10.52 3.80
N ARG A 48 -0.99 -11.82 3.50
CA ARG A 48 -0.98 -12.90 4.47
C ARG A 48 0.42 -13.21 4.98
N ASP A 49 1.39 -13.36 4.06
CA ASP A 49 2.74 -13.80 4.43
C ASP A 49 3.78 -12.69 4.30
N ARG A 50 3.72 -11.90 3.21
CA ARG A 50 4.76 -10.89 2.95
C ARG A 50 4.31 -9.72 2.07
N VAL A 51 4.95 -8.58 2.29
CA VAL A 51 4.93 -7.43 1.38
C VAL A 51 6.33 -7.28 0.79
N LEU A 52 6.43 -7.29 -0.55
CA LEU A 52 7.65 -6.91 -1.27
C LEU A 52 7.52 -5.49 -1.80
N VAL A 53 8.56 -4.68 -1.59
CA VAL A 53 8.60 -3.29 -2.05
C VAL A 53 9.82 -3.09 -2.93
N GLY A 54 9.60 -2.88 -4.22
CA GLY A 54 10.63 -2.44 -5.15
C GLY A 54 10.84 -0.94 -5.03
N VAL A 55 12.06 -0.52 -4.68
CA VAL A 55 12.44 0.89 -4.58
C VAL A 55 13.25 1.27 -5.81
N CYS A 56 12.76 2.26 -6.57
CA CYS A 56 13.48 2.80 -7.71
C CYS A 56 14.60 3.73 -7.23
N ASP A 57 15.83 3.52 -7.72
CA ASP A 57 16.99 4.35 -7.42
C ASP A 57 17.78 4.74 -8.68
N GLY A 58 18.83 5.55 -8.48
CA GLY A 58 19.85 5.84 -9.48
C GLY A 58 19.30 6.26 -10.85
N PRO A 59 19.66 5.56 -11.95
CA PRO A 59 19.22 5.89 -13.30
C PRO A 59 17.70 6.01 -13.48
N MET A 60 16.90 5.26 -12.71
CA MET A 60 15.44 5.29 -12.80
C MET A 60 14.84 6.60 -12.28
N LEU A 61 15.60 7.39 -11.50
CA LEU A 61 15.17 8.67 -10.95
C LEU A 61 15.64 9.89 -11.76
N THR A 62 16.41 9.68 -12.84
CA THR A 62 17.06 10.77 -13.61
C THR A 62 16.09 11.81 -14.19
N LYS A 63 14.83 11.43 -14.43
CA LYS A 63 13.78 12.34 -14.93
C LYS A 63 12.84 12.85 -13.84
N LYS A 64 13.04 12.45 -12.59
CA LYS A 64 12.18 12.86 -11.49
C LYS A 64 12.56 14.26 -11.02
N GLN A 65 11.62 15.19 -11.07
CA GLN A 65 11.81 16.52 -10.53
C GLN A 65 11.61 16.49 -9.01
N VAL A 66 12.59 17.01 -8.26
CA VAL A 66 12.48 17.22 -6.81
C VAL A 66 12.12 18.68 -6.59
N LEU A 67 10.92 18.92 -6.07
CA LEU A 67 10.54 20.26 -5.61
C LEU A 67 11.20 20.50 -4.26
N ILE A 68 12.25 21.34 -4.25
CA ILE A 68 12.79 21.91 -3.02
C ILE A 68 11.88 23.08 -2.66
N VAL A 69 11.15 22.94 -1.55
CA VAL A 69 10.34 24.01 -0.94
C VAL A 69 11.10 24.60 0.22
#